data_AF-A0A453JY11-F1
#
_entry.id   AF-A0A453JY11-F1
#
_cell.length_a   1.000
_cell.length_b   1.000
_cell.length_c   1.000
_cell.angle_alpha   90.00
_cell.angle_beta   90.00
_cell.angle_gamma   90.00
#
_symmetry.space_group_name_H-M   'P 1'
#
loop_
_entity.id
_entity.type
_entity.pdbx_description
1 polymer ?
#
loop_
_entity_poly.entity_id
_entity_poly.type
_entity_poly.pdbx_seq_one_letter_code
_entity_poly.pdbx_strand_id
1 'polypeptide(L)' 'RDDSVMKTAIGVLGDLADTLGVHAGPLINQSTSSKEFLDECLSSDDPLVKESADWARIAITRAVSG' A
#
# COMPACT_ATOMS: atom_id res chain seq x y z
N ARG A 1 -8.59 1.31 -16.27
CA ARG A 1 -8.32 0.81 -14.91
C ARG A 1 -9.32 1.51 -14.00
N ASP A 2 -9.89 0.83 -13.01
CA ASP A 2 -10.92 1.44 -12.17
C ASP A 2 -10.26 2.03 -10.93
N ASP A 3 -10.25 3.37 -10.85
CA ASP A 3 -9.58 4.10 -9.77
C ASP A 3 -10.23 3.80 -8.41
N SER A 4 -11.53 3.47 -8.38
CA SER A 4 -12.21 3.04 -7.16
C SER A 4 -11.70 1.69 -6.67
N VAL A 5 -11.43 0.77 -7.59
CA VAL A 5 -10.82 -0.54 -7.28
C VAL A 5 -9.39 -0.36 -6.79
N MET A 6 -8.62 0.49 -7.47
CA MET A 6 -7.24 0.79 -7.06
C MET A 6 -7.18 1.38 -5.65
N LYS A 7 -7.98 2.42 -5.39
CA LYS A 7 -8.07 3.07 -4.08
C LYS A 7 -8.41 2.06 -2.98
N THR A 8 -9.38 1.19 -3.26
CA THR A 8 -9.82 0.17 -2.29
C THR A 8 -8.70 -0.84 -2.03
N ALA A 9 -8.07 -1.36 -3.08
CA ALA A 9 -7.01 -2.35 -2.94
C ALA A 9 -5.77 -1.79 -2.24
N ILE A 10 -5.37 -0.54 -2.52
CA ILE A 10 -4.22 0.06 -1.84
C ILE A 10 -4.53 0.39 -0.37
N GLY A 11 -5.77 0.79 -0.08
CA GLY A 11 -6.27 0.94 1.29
C GLY A 11 -6.15 -0.36 2.08
N VAL A 12 -6.64 -1.48 1.52
CA VAL A 12 -6.55 -2.80 2.16
C VAL A 12 -5.09 -3.23 2.40
N LEU A 13 -4.18 -2.93 1.48
CA LEU A 13 -2.75 -3.22 1.68
C LEU A 13 -2.16 -2.42 2.85
N GLY A 14 -2.55 -1.15 2.99
CA GLY A 14 -2.19 -0.31 4.13
C GLY A 14 -2.79 -0.82 5.44
N ASP A 15 -4.07 -1.17 5.46
CA ASP A 15 -4.76 -1.74 6.63
C ASP A 15 -4.12 -3.05 7.09
N LEU A 16 -3.73 -3.91 6.14
CA LEU A 16 -3.00 -5.14 6.42
C LEU A 16 -1.66 -4.85 7.11
N ALA A 17 -0.90 -3.87 6.60
CA ALA A 17 0.37 -3.46 7.18
C ALA A 17 0.20 -2.89 8.60
N ASP A 18 -0.80 -2.03 8.81
CA ASP A 18 -1.07 -1.40 10.10
C ASP A 18 -1.59 -2.41 11.14
N THR A 19 -2.42 -3.37 10.72
CA THR A 19 -2.99 -4.40 11.59
C THR A 19 -1.96 -5.44 12.03
N LEU A 20 -1.10 -5.89 11.11
CA LEU A 20 -0.14 -6.97 11.39
C LEU A 20 1.26 -6.47 11.80
N GLY A 21 1.57 -5.18 11.58
CA GLY A 21 2.85 -4.59 11.89
C GLY A 21 4.03 -5.40 11.32
N VAL A 22 5.01 -5.70 12.16
CA VAL A 22 6.24 -6.43 11.79
C VAL A 22 5.98 -7.79 11.12
N HIS A 23 4.83 -8.41 11.36
CA HIS A 23 4.47 -9.68 10.74
C HIS A 23 4.04 -9.55 9.28
N ALA A 24 3.58 -8.36 8.85
CA ALA A 24 3.31 -8.07 7.44
C ALA A 24 4.59 -7.79 6.64
N GLY A 25 5.67 -7.34 7.31
CA GLY A 25 6.93 -6.96 6.68
C GLY A 25 7.46 -7.99 5.67
N PRO A 26 7.62 -9.28 6.04
CA PRO A 26 8.07 -10.32 5.11
C PRO A 26 7.13 -10.52 3.91
N LEU A 27 5.81 -10.52 4.14
CA LEU A 27 4.81 -10.75 3.09
C LEU A 27 4.82 -9.61 2.05
N ILE A 28 4.87 -8.37 2.53
CA ILE A 28 4.85 -7.18 1.67
C ILE A 28 6.20 -7.00 0.97
N ASN A 29 7.32 -7.21 1.68
CA ASN A 29 8.65 -6.95 1.13
C ASN A 29 9.11 -8.04 0.15
N GLN A 30 8.61 -9.27 0.27
CA GLN A 30 8.89 -10.36 -0.69
C GLN A 30 8.00 -10.31 -1.93
N SER A 31 6.90 -9.55 -1.89
CA SER A 31 5.97 -9.41 -3.02
C SER A 31 6.38 -8.26 -3.93
N THR A 32 6.98 -8.58 -5.08
CA THR A 32 7.27 -7.58 -6.12
C THR A 32 6.00 -6.87 -6.60
N SER A 33 4.92 -7.62 -6.79
CA SER A 33 3.64 -7.07 -7.26
C SER A 33 3.03 -6.08 -6.26
N SER A 34 3.21 -6.28 -4.95
CA SER A 34 2.72 -5.33 -3.95
C SER A 34 3.48 -4.00 -3.99
N LYS A 35 4.79 -4.03 -4.28
CA LYS A 35 5.61 -2.84 -4.44
C LYS A 35 5.27 -2.07 -5.72
N GLU A 36 5.23 -2.78 -6.85
CA GLU A 36 4.84 -2.18 -8.13
C GLU A 36 3.43 -1.59 -8.07
N PHE A 37 2.49 -2.28 -7.42
CA PHE A 37 1.14 -1.77 -7.24
C PHE A 37 1.09 -0.50 -6.38
N LEU A 38 1.88 -0.43 -5.30
CA LEU A 38 2.01 0.78 -4.49
C LEU A 38 2.59 1.94 -5.31
N ASP A 39 3.67 1.71 -6.06
CA ASP A 39 4.31 2.73 -6.91
C ASP A 39 3.36 3.23 -8.00
N GLU A 40 2.57 2.33 -8.58
CA GLU A 40 1.55 2.66 -9.56
C GLU A 40 0.43 3.52 -8.95
N CYS A 41 0.02 3.26 -7.70
CA CYS A 41 -0.97 4.08 -7.01
C CYS A 41 -0.42 5.44 -6.57
N LEU A 42 0.86 5.51 -6.16
CA LEU A 42 1.54 6.78 -5.83
C LEU A 42 1.73 7.68 -7.06
N SER A 43 1.82 7.06 -8.24
CA SER A 43 1.94 7.74 -9.53
C SER A 43 0.59 8.06 -10.19
N SER A 44 -0.53 7.74 -9.54
CA SER A 44 -1.87 8.00 -10.06
C SER A 44 -2.15 9.49 -10.22
N ASP A 45 -2.88 9.86 -11.29
CA ASP A 45 -3.43 11.19 -11.49
C ASP A 45 -4.68 11.43 -10.64
N ASP A 46 -5.33 10.36 -10.15
CA ASP A 46 -6.46 10.46 -9.22
C ASP A 46 -5.96 10.84 -7.81
N PRO A 47 -6.39 11.99 -7.25
CA PRO A 47 -5.93 12.46 -5.95
C PRO A 47 -6.29 11.52 -4.79
N LEU A 48 -7.45 10.85 -4.85
CA LEU A 48 -7.94 9.98 -3.78
C LEU A 48 -7.20 8.65 -3.75
N VAL A 49 -6.84 8.12 -4.93
CA VAL A 49 -5.94 6.97 -5.04
C VAL A 49 -4.58 7.32 -4.44
N LYS A 50 -4.03 8.47 -4.84
CA LYS A 50 -2.70 8.91 -4.39
C LYS A 50 -2.63 9.15 -2.89
N GLU A 51 -3.64 9.81 -2.32
CA GLU A 51 -3.78 10.01 -0.87
C GLU A 51 -3.81 8.67 -0.11
N SER A 52 -4.59 7.71 -0.61
CA SER A 52 -4.68 6.37 0.01
C SER A 52 -3.36 5.62 -0.09
N ALA A 53 -2.63 5.78 -1.19
CA ALA A 53 -1.31 5.19 -1.39
C ALA A 53 -0.23 5.81 -0.50
N ASP A 54 -0.24 7.14 -0.31
CA ASP A 54 0.68 7.82 0.60
C ASP A 54 0.48 7.36 2.05
N TRP A 55 -0.77 7.17 2.48
CA TRP A 55 -1.08 6.58 3.78
C TRP A 55 -0.58 5.13 3.89
N ALA A 56 -0.89 4.29 2.90
CA ALA A 56 -0.45 2.89 2.88
C ALA A 56 1.09 2.77 2.91
N ARG A 57 1.82 3.63 2.18
CA ARG A 57 3.29 3.67 2.22
C ARG A 57 3.81 3.89 3.63
N ILE A 58 3.19 4.78 4.41
CA ILE A 58 3.58 5.06 5.79
C ILE A 58 3.35 3.81 6.66
N ALA A 59 2.17 3.18 6.57
CA ALA A 59 1.85 1.97 7.31
C ALA A 59 2.83 0.82 6.98
N ILE A 60 3.09 0.59 5.69
CA ILE A 60 4.06 -0.40 5.20
C ILE A 60 5.47 -0.10 5.71
N THR A 61 5.91 1.15 5.65
CA THR A 61 7.25 1.54 6.13
C THR A 61 7.40 1.22 7.62
N ARG A 62 6.38 1.49 8.43
CA ARG A 62 6.35 1.13 9.86
C ARG A 62 6.39 -0.38 10.06
N ALA A 63 5.59 -1.13 9.30
CA ALA A 63 5.55 -2.58 9.34
C ALA A 63 6.89 -3.24 8.93
N VAL A 64 7.65 -2.65 8.01
CA VAL A 64 8.93 -3.20 7.54
C VAL A 64 10.12 -2.76 8.42
N SER A 65 10.03 -1.59 9.07
CA SER A 65 11.14 -1.03 9.86
C SER A 65 11.09 -1.38 11.36
N GLY A 66 9.99 -1.98 11.83
CA GLY A 66 9.79 -2.37 13.22
C GLY A 66 10.52 -3.64 13.62
#